data_AF-A0A3N5GJ34-F1
#
_entry.id   AF-A0A3N5GJ34-F1
#
_cell.length_a   1.000
_cell.length_b   1.000
_cell.length_c   1.000
_cell.angle_alpha   90.00
_cell.angle_beta   90.00
_cell.angle_gamma   90.00
#
_symmetry.space_group_name_H-M   'P 1'
#
loop_
_entity.id
_entity.type
_entity.pdbx_description
1 polymer ?
#
loop_
_entity_poly.entity_id
_entity_poly.type
_entity_poly.pdbx_seq_one_letter_code
_entity_poly.pdbx_strand_id
1 'polypeptide(L)'
;TGALFHTQGGLDIDASCRVLRVDGRPLANLLAAGGAARGVSGNAVWGYLSGNGLLSAVAGGSIAARTAASLTPAPSAYTGAAPRIRR
;
A
#
# COMPACT_ATOMS: atom_id res chain seq x y z
N THR A 1 21.61 25.25 -5.85
CA THR A 1 20.28 25.33 -5.23
C THR A 1 20.07 24.10 -4.36
N GLY A 2 19.84 24.25 -3.06
CA GLY A 2 19.77 23.14 -2.10
C GLY A 2 18.35 22.86 -1.61
N ALA A 3 17.47 22.41 -2.50
CA ALA A 3 16.13 21.98 -2.11
C ALA A 3 16.13 20.48 -1.74
N LEU A 4 15.39 20.12 -0.68
CA LEU A 4 15.10 18.72 -0.36
C LEU A 4 14.33 18.09 -1.53
N PHE A 5 14.85 16.98 -2.08
CA PHE A 5 14.31 16.35 -3.30
C PHE A 5 13.40 15.15 -3.00
N HIS A 6 13.82 14.21 -2.15
CA HIS A 6 13.00 13.08 -1.69
C HIS A 6 13.53 12.52 -0.36
N THR A 7 12.68 11.79 0.36
CA THR A 7 13.06 11.01 1.54
C THR A 7 13.19 9.54 1.17
N GLN A 8 14.23 8.87 1.67
CA GLN A 8 14.42 7.42 1.49
C GLN A 8 13.62 6.58 2.49
N GLY A 9 13.18 7.20 3.59
CA GLY A 9 12.31 6.57 4.59
C GLY A 9 10.87 6.38 4.10
N GLY A 10 10.01 5.91 5.01
CA GLY A 10 8.61 5.64 4.75
C GLY A 10 8.10 4.56 5.69
N LEU A 11 6.83 4.17 5.51
CA LEU A 11 6.21 3.07 6.26
C LEU A 11 6.90 1.75 5.90
N ASP A 12 7.18 0.93 6.90
CA ASP A 12 7.70 -0.42 6.68
C ASP A 12 6.58 -1.30 6.12
N ILE A 13 6.88 -2.08 5.09
CA ILE A 13 5.87 -2.86 4.34
C ILE A 13 6.37 -4.28 4.05
N ASP A 14 5.43 -5.22 3.98
CA ASP A 14 5.71 -6.54 3.41
C ASP A 14 5.72 -6.52 1.86
N ALA A 15 6.01 -7.67 1.25
CA ALA A 15 6.02 -7.84 -0.20
C ALA A 15 4.64 -7.63 -0.88
N SER A 16 3.56 -7.59 -0.10
CA SER A 16 2.19 -7.30 -0.55
C SER A 16 1.79 -5.85 -0.28
N CYS A 17 2.75 -4.99 0.07
CA CYS A 17 2.56 -3.57 0.38
C CYS A 17 1.70 -3.31 1.63
N ARG A 18 1.55 -4.27 2.54
CA ARG A 18 0.87 -4.06 3.83
C ARG A 18 1.80 -3.42 4.83
N VAL A 19 1.33 -2.37 5.49
CA VAL A 19 2.11 -1.67 6.51
C VAL A 19 2.33 -2.58 7.70
N LEU A 20 3.58 -2.66 8.16
CA LEU A 20 3.97 -3.46 9.30
C LEU A 20 3.87 -2.65 10.59
N ARG A 21 3.41 -3.32 11.65
CA ARG A 21 3.54 -2.86 13.03
C ARG A 21 4.99 -2.99 13.47
N VAL A 22 5.34 -2.36 14.59
CA VAL A 22 6.68 -2.47 15.20
C VAL A 22 7.07 -3.92 15.52
N ASP A 23 6.08 -4.79 15.78
CA ASP A 23 6.29 -6.22 16.01
C ASP A 23 6.35 -7.07 14.72
N GLY A 24 6.43 -6.43 13.55
CA GLY A 24 6.54 -7.06 12.24
C GLY A 24 5.24 -7.65 11.70
N ARG A 25 4.12 -7.56 12.43
CA ARG A 25 2.81 -8.05 11.95
C ARG A 25 2.17 -7.05 10.98
N PRO A 26 1.56 -7.50 9.88
CA PRO A 26 0.90 -6.61 8.94
C PRO A 26 -0.41 -6.05 9.53
N LEU A 27 -0.67 -4.77 9.25
CA LEU A 27 -1.98 -4.15 9.44
C LEU A 27 -2.92 -4.62 8.32
N ALA A 28 -4.04 -5.25 8.69
CA ALA A 28 -4.91 -5.95 7.75
C ALA A 28 -5.55 -5.05 6.67
N ASN A 29 -5.67 -3.75 6.95
CA ASN A 29 -6.40 -2.78 6.13
C ASN A 29 -5.59 -1.52 5.80
N LEU A 30 -4.26 -1.54 6.03
CA LEU A 30 -3.40 -0.40 5.72
C LEU A 30 -2.29 -0.80 4.75
N LEU A 31 -2.25 -0.11 3.61
CA LEU A 31 -1.30 -0.34 2.53
C LEU A 31 -0.49 0.93 2.27
N ALA A 32 0.76 0.79 1.83
CA ALA A 32 1.60 1.90 1.41
C ALA A 32 2.47 1.51 0.20
N ALA A 33 2.73 2.47 -0.68
CA ALA A 33 3.57 2.32 -1.87
C ALA A 33 4.22 3.66 -2.25
N GLY A 34 5.13 3.63 -3.23
CA GLY A 34 5.84 4.84 -3.66
C GLY A 34 6.56 5.54 -2.51
N GLY A 35 6.56 6.87 -2.50
CA GLY A 35 7.23 7.66 -1.47
C GLY A 35 6.65 7.56 -0.05
N ALA A 36 5.47 6.94 0.11
CA ALA A 36 4.89 6.68 1.44
C ALA A 36 5.44 5.39 2.07
N ALA A 37 5.90 4.43 1.25
CA ALA A 37 6.56 3.22 1.71
C ALA A 37 8.08 3.44 1.80
N ARG A 38 8.74 2.66 2.64
CA ARG A 38 10.20 2.67 2.72
C ARG A 38 10.81 2.39 1.34
N GLY A 39 11.74 3.24 0.92
CA GLY A 39 12.35 3.13 -0.40
C GLY A 39 13.19 1.85 -0.58
N VAL A 40 13.27 1.37 -1.82
CA VAL A 40 14.02 0.14 -2.21
C VAL A 40 15.54 0.32 -2.24
N SER A 41 16.02 1.51 -1.90
CA SER A 41 17.39 1.95 -2.13
C SER A 41 18.34 1.70 -0.95
N GLY A 42 17.92 0.90 0.04
CA GLY A 42 18.73 0.57 1.21
C GLY A 42 18.95 1.75 2.18
N ASN A 43 19.82 1.54 3.18
CA ASN A 43 20.13 2.54 4.22
C ASN A 43 21.22 3.54 3.83
N ALA A 44 21.84 3.38 2.66
CA ALA A 44 23.01 4.11 2.23
C ALA A 44 22.73 4.95 0.98
N VAL A 45 23.40 6.09 0.89
CA VAL A 45 23.20 7.10 -0.17
C VAL A 45 23.48 6.58 -1.59
N TRP A 46 24.33 5.58 -1.75
CA TRP A 46 24.66 4.98 -3.06
C TRP A 46 23.66 3.92 -3.54
N GLY A 47 22.68 3.52 -2.72
CA GLY A 47 21.68 2.55 -3.15
C GLY A 47 20.52 3.15 -3.95
N TYR A 48 20.45 4.48 -4.08
CA TYR A 48 19.46 5.15 -4.94
C TYR A 48 19.96 5.23 -6.38
N LEU A 49 19.29 4.50 -7.26
CA LEU A 49 19.48 4.58 -8.70
C LEU A 49 18.41 5.50 -9.32
N SER A 50 18.78 6.20 -10.40
CA SER A 50 17.82 6.97 -11.19
C SER A 50 16.63 6.09 -11.59
N GLY A 51 15.42 6.56 -11.32
CA GLY A 51 14.17 5.83 -11.59
C GLY A 51 13.62 5.01 -10.42
N ASN A 52 14.35 4.83 -9.32
CA ASN A 52 13.86 4.06 -8.17
C ASN A 52 12.56 4.62 -7.58
N GLY A 53 12.41 5.95 -7.52
CA GLY A 53 11.17 6.59 -7.07
C GLY A 53 9.97 6.25 -7.97
N LEU A 54 10.15 6.33 -9.29
CA LEU A 54 9.10 6.01 -10.26
C LEU A 54 8.77 4.51 -10.25
N LEU A 55 9.79 3.65 -10.19
CA LEU A 55 9.63 2.19 -10.05
C LEU A 55 8.82 1.86 -8.79
N SER A 56 9.19 2.43 -7.65
CA SER A 56 8.52 2.18 -6.37
C SER A 56 7.06 2.66 -6.39
N ALA A 57 6.79 3.77 -7.07
CA ALA A 57 5.43 4.28 -7.25
C ALA A 57 4.59 3.36 -8.14
N VAL A 58 5.09 2.99 -9.32
CA VAL A 58 4.31 2.23 -10.31
C VAL A 58 4.17 0.76 -9.92
N ALA A 59 5.28 0.08 -9.64
CA ALA A 59 5.27 -1.34 -9.29
C ALA A 59 4.61 -1.57 -7.92
N GLY A 60 5.01 -0.77 -6.92
CA GLY A 60 4.41 -0.82 -5.58
C GLY A 60 2.92 -0.49 -5.60
N GLY A 61 2.51 0.55 -6.34
CA GLY A 61 1.10 0.89 -6.50
C GLY A 61 0.29 -0.24 -7.14
N SER A 62 0.85 -0.91 -8.15
CA SER A 62 0.23 -2.07 -8.80
C SER A 62 0.04 -3.25 -7.83
N ILE A 63 1.03 -3.53 -6.98
CA ILE A 63 0.95 -4.57 -5.94
C ILE A 63 -0.10 -4.19 -4.89
N ALA A 64 -0.03 -2.98 -4.35
CA ALA A 64 -0.97 -2.49 -3.35
C ALA A 64 -2.42 -2.53 -3.85
N ALA A 65 -2.67 -2.17 -5.11
CA ALA A 65 -4.01 -2.25 -5.71
C ALA A 65 -4.54 -3.70 -5.78
N ARG A 66 -3.70 -4.67 -6.16
CA ARG A 66 -4.08 -6.10 -6.13
C ARG A 66 -4.36 -6.60 -4.72
N THR A 67 -3.56 -6.17 -3.74
CA THR A 67 -3.82 -6.48 -2.34
C THR A 67 -5.13 -5.86 -1.85
N ALA A 68 -5.41 -4.60 -2.19
CA ALA A 68 -6.66 -3.94 -1.82
C ALA A 68 -7.88 -4.66 -2.40
N ALA A 69 -7.80 -5.13 -3.65
CA ALA A 69 -8.86 -5.90 -4.29
C ALA A 69 -9.17 -7.22 -3.56
N SER A 70 -8.17 -7.88 -2.96
CA SER A 70 -8.41 -9.11 -2.17
C SER A 70 -8.90 -8.84 -0.75
N LEU A 71 -8.70 -7.62 -0.22
CA LEU A 71 -9.18 -7.22 1.11
C LEU A 71 -10.63 -6.75 1.09
N THR A 72 -11.15 -6.35 -0.07
CA THR A 72 -12.51 -5.83 -0.20
C THR A 72 -13.48 -7.01 -0.42
N PRO A 73 -14.47 -7.23 0.45
CA PRO A 73 -15.53 -8.19 0.17
C PRO A 73 -16.25 -7.79 -1.12
N ALA A 74 -16.70 -8.75 -1.93
CA ALA A 74 -17.58 -8.45 -3.05
C ALA A 74 -18.75 -7.59 -2.54
N PRO A 75 -19.18 -6.55 -3.29
CA PRO A 75 -20.33 -5.76 -2.88
C PRO A 75 -21.48 -6.72 -2.62
N SER A 76 -22.00 -6.72 -1.39
CA SER A 76 -23.14 -7.56 -1.05
C SER A 76 -24.24 -7.20 -2.04
N ALA A 77 -24.61 -8.15 -2.90
CA ALA A 77 -25.75 -7.97 -3.77
C ALA A 77 -26.92 -7.61 -2.86
N TYR A 78 -27.52 -6.44 -3.09
CA TYR A 78 -28.74 -6.06 -2.40
C TYR A 78 -29.82 -7.06 -2.83
N THR A 79 -30.00 -8.14 -2.07
CA THR A 79 -31.12 -9.04 -2.24
C THR A 79 -32.35 -8.30 -1.71
N GLY A 80 -32.99 -7.54 -2.60
CA GLY A 80 -34.25 -6.86 -2.34
C GLY A 80 -35.37 -7.86 -2.06
N ALA A 81 -35.38 -8.47 -0.88
CA ALA A 81 -36.56 -9.10 -0.34
C ALA A 81 -37.39 -7.98 0.31
N ALA A 82 -38.44 -7.54 -0.38
CA ALA A 82 -39.42 -6.62 0.18
C ALA A 82 -39.88 -7.13 1.57
N PRO A 83 -39.93 -6.28 2.61
CA PRO A 83 -40.38 -6.72 3.92
C PRO A 83 -41.82 -7.22 3.81
N ARG A 84 -42.03 -8.51 4.03
CA ARG A 84 -43.38 -9.08 4.16
C ARG A 84 -44.00 -8.52 5.44
N ILE A 85 -44.81 -7.48 5.29
CA ILE A 85 -45.73 -7.01 6.32
C ILE A 85 -46.66 -8.19 6.63
N ARG A 86 -46.48 -8.82 7.78
CA ARG A 86 -47.46 -9.75 8.33
C ARG A 86 -48.67 -8.92 8.75
N ARG A 87 -49.81 -9.18 8.11
CA ARG A 87 -51.12 -8.75 8.61
C ARG A 87 -51.43 -9.46 9.91
#